data_AF-A0A3D5MK81-F1
#
_entry.id   AF-A0A3D5MK81-F1
#
_cell.length_a   1.000
_cell.length_b   1.000
_cell.length_c   1.000
_cell.angle_alpha   90.00
_cell.angle_beta   90.00
_cell.angle_gamma   90.00
#
_symmetry.space_group_name_H-M   'P 1'
#
loop_
_entity.id
_entity.type
_entity.pdbx_description
1 polymer ?
#
loop_
_entity_poly.entity_id
_entity_poly.type
_entity_poly.pdbx_seq_one_letter_code
_entity_poly.pdbx_strand_id
1 'polypeptide(L)'
;MTAAWLVQRRTGQGGWADAFWSLGLGAAGVFVSLFPLDDGAPSARQMLAACLIGAWGLRLGLHIAARARASEEDPRYARLRQEWAPHFQSRMFSFLMLQAGAAAFLVLSILVAARNPAPGLTVQDALAALVLGVALIGEGLADHQLKRFKADPANRSKVCDTGLWSWSRHPNYFFEWLGWCAWPIFAIDLSGGWPWGWLALSGPAYIYWLLTRVSGVPLLEAHMRRSRPRAFAVYAARTSVFFPRPPRD
;
A
#
# COMPACT_ATOMS: atom_id res chain seq x y z
N MET A 1 10.19 -11.76 -4.85
CA MET A 1 11.19 -10.87 -4.21
C MET A 1 12.64 -11.13 -4.64
N THR A 2 13.01 -12.37 -5.00
CA THR A 2 14.36 -12.66 -5.56
C THR A 2 14.70 -11.83 -6.80
N ALA A 3 13.75 -11.67 -7.73
CA ALA A 3 13.91 -10.79 -8.89
C ALA A 3 14.18 -9.33 -8.49
N ALA A 4 13.47 -8.83 -7.47
CA ALA A 4 13.67 -7.48 -6.93
C ALA A 4 15.07 -7.30 -6.36
N TRP A 5 15.59 -8.30 -5.64
CA TRP A 5 16.96 -8.32 -5.13
C TRP A 5 17.99 -8.29 -6.28
N LEU A 6 17.78 -9.09 -7.33
CA LEU A 6 18.67 -9.09 -8.50
C LEU A 6 18.67 -7.74 -9.22
N VAL A 7 17.50 -7.12 -9.40
CA VAL A 7 17.39 -5.78 -10.00
C VAL A 7 18.06 -4.73 -9.12
N GLN A 8 17.81 -4.76 -7.80
CA GLN A 8 18.46 -3.83 -6.86
C GLN A 8 19.98 -4.01 -6.86
N ARG A 9 20.48 -5.25 -6.91
CA ARG A 9 21.91 -5.54 -6.98
C ARG A 9 22.55 -5.02 -8.27
N ARG A 10 21.83 -5.06 -9.40
CA ARG A 10 22.32 -4.56 -10.70
C ARG A 10 22.23 -3.04 -10.82
N THR A 11 21.15 -2.44 -10.32
CA THR A 11 20.85 -1.01 -10.52
C THR A 11 21.31 -0.13 -9.37
N GLY A 12 21.59 -0.69 -8.18
CA GLY A 12 21.81 0.05 -6.94
C GLY A 12 20.55 0.71 -6.36
N GLN A 13 19.47 0.79 -7.14
CA GLN A 13 18.24 1.50 -6.80
C GLN A 13 17.27 0.61 -6.03
N GLY A 14 17.05 0.92 -4.76
CA GLY A 14 16.11 0.16 -3.95
C GLY A 14 14.64 0.49 -4.15
N GLY A 15 14.30 1.59 -4.86
CA GLY A 15 12.91 1.92 -5.19
C GLY A 15 12.21 0.85 -6.05
N TRP A 16 12.97 0.01 -6.77
CA TRP A 16 12.42 -1.13 -7.49
C TRP A 16 11.86 -2.20 -6.55
N ALA A 17 12.41 -2.36 -5.35
CA ALA A 17 11.93 -3.37 -4.40
C ALA A 17 10.45 -3.18 -4.07
N ASP A 18 10.04 -1.94 -3.79
CA ASP A 18 8.66 -1.60 -3.45
C ASP A 18 7.71 -1.78 -4.65
N ALA A 19 8.19 -1.51 -5.88
CA ALA A 19 7.41 -1.76 -7.10
C ALA A 19 7.18 -3.26 -7.33
N PHE A 20 8.24 -4.08 -7.21
CA PHE A 20 8.12 -5.53 -7.28
C PHE A 20 7.22 -6.08 -6.17
N TRP A 21 7.27 -5.49 -4.97
CA TRP A 21 6.44 -5.92 -3.86
C TRP A 21 4.96 -5.70 -4.15
N SER A 22 4.61 -4.51 -4.64
CA SER A 22 3.22 -4.16 -4.97
C SER A 22 2.68 -4.98 -6.15
N LEU A 23 3.46 -5.13 -7.22
CA LEU A 23 3.09 -5.97 -8.37
C LEU A 23 3.00 -7.45 -7.98
N GLY A 24 3.95 -7.92 -7.16
CA GLY A 24 3.99 -9.31 -6.69
C GLY A 24 2.82 -9.64 -5.77
N LEU A 25 2.44 -8.73 -4.86
CA LEU A 25 1.26 -8.87 -4.02
C LEU A 25 -0.03 -8.86 -4.85
N GLY A 26 -0.13 -7.97 -5.84
CA GLY A 26 -1.23 -7.96 -6.81
C GLY A 26 -1.37 -9.30 -7.54
N ALA A 27 -0.27 -9.79 -8.13
CA ALA A 27 -0.23 -11.05 -8.85
C ALA A 27 -0.53 -12.26 -7.95
N ALA A 28 0.02 -12.28 -6.73
CA ALA A 28 -0.28 -13.33 -5.75
C ALA A 28 -1.75 -13.30 -5.33
N GLY A 29 -2.34 -12.11 -5.15
CA GLY A 29 -3.76 -11.93 -4.88
C GLY A 29 -4.64 -12.47 -6.01
N VAL A 30 -4.32 -12.14 -7.27
CA VAL A 30 -5.01 -12.70 -8.45
C VAL A 30 -4.89 -14.22 -8.46
N PHE A 31 -3.69 -14.73 -8.24
CA PHE A 31 -3.41 -16.17 -8.22
C PHE A 31 -4.26 -16.88 -7.17
N VAL A 32 -4.23 -16.46 -5.90
CA VAL A 32 -5.02 -17.14 -4.84
C VAL A 32 -6.52 -16.99 -5.02
N SER A 33 -6.98 -15.92 -5.67
CA SER A 33 -8.40 -15.71 -5.97
C SER A 33 -8.89 -16.72 -7.01
N LEU A 34 -8.07 -16.99 -8.03
CA LEU A 34 -8.43 -17.83 -9.18
C LEU A 34 -7.88 -19.26 -9.12
N PHE A 35 -7.07 -19.59 -8.11
CA PHE A 35 -6.46 -20.92 -8.01
C PHE A 35 -7.55 -22.01 -7.96
N PRO A 36 -7.50 -23.02 -8.85
CA PRO A 36 -8.52 -24.07 -8.88
C PRO A 36 -8.33 -24.98 -7.66
N LEU A 37 -9.18 -24.82 -6.65
CA LEU A 37 -9.26 -25.73 -5.51
C LEU A 37 -10.30 -26.83 -5.72
N ASP A 38 -11.27 -26.55 -6.59
CA ASP A 38 -12.37 -27.44 -6.96
C ASP A 38 -12.44 -27.52 -8.48
N ASP A 39 -13.14 -28.52 -9.03
CA ASP A 39 -13.28 -28.75 -10.48
C ASP A 39 -14.18 -27.71 -11.19
N GLY A 40 -14.66 -26.69 -10.46
CA GLY A 40 -15.53 -25.63 -10.99
C GLY A 40 -14.78 -24.48 -11.64
N ALA A 41 -15.44 -23.81 -12.58
CA ALA A 41 -14.96 -22.53 -13.10
C ALA A 41 -14.92 -21.46 -11.98
N PRO A 42 -14.01 -20.48 -12.05
CA PRO A 42 -13.95 -19.42 -11.05
C PRO A 42 -15.28 -18.68 -10.88
N SER A 43 -15.71 -18.50 -9.64
CA SER A 43 -16.95 -17.80 -9.32
C SER A 43 -16.86 -16.31 -9.66
N ALA A 44 -18.02 -15.65 -9.81
CA ALA A 44 -18.06 -14.20 -10.02
C ALA A 44 -17.34 -13.41 -8.91
N ARG A 45 -17.41 -13.89 -7.65
CA ARG A 45 -16.69 -13.28 -6.52
C ARG A 45 -15.18 -13.43 -6.66
N GLN A 46 -14.70 -14.60 -7.05
CA GLN A 46 -13.28 -14.85 -7.30
C GLN A 46 -12.74 -13.97 -8.42
N MET A 47 -13.52 -13.84 -9.50
CA MET A 47 -13.17 -12.95 -10.61
C MET A 47 -13.13 -11.49 -10.17
N LEU A 48 -14.14 -11.04 -9.42
CA LEU A 48 -14.20 -9.68 -8.88
C LEU A 48 -13.00 -9.39 -7.96
N ALA A 49 -12.72 -10.27 -6.99
CA ALA A 49 -11.57 -10.16 -6.10
C ALA A 49 -10.25 -10.08 -6.88
N ALA A 50 -10.07 -10.93 -7.88
CA ALA A 50 -8.90 -10.93 -8.76
C ALA A 50 -8.75 -9.62 -9.54
N CYS A 51 -9.82 -9.13 -10.16
CA CYS A 51 -9.81 -7.85 -10.88
C CYS A 51 -9.46 -6.68 -9.95
N LEU A 52 -10.05 -6.66 -8.76
CA LEU A 52 -9.86 -5.61 -7.77
C LEU A 52 -8.42 -5.56 -7.24
N ILE A 53 -7.86 -6.69 -6.80
CA ILE A 53 -6.47 -6.73 -6.32
C ILE A 53 -5.45 -6.56 -7.45
N GLY A 54 -5.77 -7.04 -8.65
CA GLY A 54 -4.97 -6.82 -9.85
C GLY A 54 -4.91 -5.34 -10.21
N ALA A 55 -6.05 -4.65 -10.19
CA ALA A 55 -6.11 -3.21 -10.43
C ALA A 55 -5.32 -2.41 -9.39
N TRP A 56 -5.45 -2.75 -8.10
CA TRP A 56 -4.65 -2.17 -7.03
C TRP A 56 -3.14 -2.39 -7.25
N GLY A 57 -2.72 -3.63 -7.50
CA GLY A 57 -1.31 -3.99 -7.65
C GLY A 57 -0.67 -3.34 -8.87
N LEU A 58 -1.39 -3.30 -10.01
CA LEU A 58 -0.94 -2.60 -11.21
C LEU A 58 -0.82 -1.09 -10.96
N ARG A 59 -1.84 -0.46 -10.39
CA ARG A 59 -1.84 0.98 -10.14
C ARG A 59 -0.70 1.38 -9.20
N LEU A 60 -0.55 0.71 -8.06
CA LEU A 60 0.48 1.05 -7.07
C LEU A 60 1.87 0.69 -7.59
N GLY A 61 2.02 -0.51 -8.16
CA GLY A 61 3.27 -1.00 -8.72
C GLY A 61 3.81 -0.12 -9.85
N LEU A 62 2.96 0.27 -10.80
CA LEU A 62 3.34 1.16 -11.90
C LEU A 62 3.65 2.58 -11.42
N HIS A 63 2.89 3.10 -10.45
CA HIS A 63 3.18 4.40 -9.83
C HIS A 63 4.57 4.42 -9.18
N ILE A 64 4.90 3.40 -8.38
CA ILE A 64 6.21 3.29 -7.72
C ILE A 64 7.31 3.04 -8.74
N ALA A 65 7.09 2.19 -9.75
CA ALA A 65 8.07 1.93 -10.80
C ALA A 65 8.40 3.20 -11.61
N ALA A 66 7.40 4.01 -11.95
CA ALA A 66 7.59 5.30 -12.62
C ALA A 66 8.43 6.25 -11.75
N ARG A 67 8.19 6.29 -10.43
CA ARG A 67 8.96 7.09 -9.48
C ARG A 67 10.41 6.59 -9.32
N ALA A 68 10.60 5.26 -9.28
CA ALA A 68 11.92 4.64 -9.17
C ALA A 68 12.77 4.97 -10.40
N ARG A 69 12.19 4.85 -11.60
CA ARG A 69 12.87 5.16 -12.87
C ARG A 69 13.31 6.62 -13.00
N ALA A 70 12.57 7.55 -12.38
CA ALA A 70 12.84 8.98 -12.43
C ALA A 70 13.80 9.48 -11.35
N SER A 71 14.14 8.65 -10.35
CA SER A 71 15.01 9.03 -9.24
C SER A 71 16.46 8.55 -9.48
N GLU A 72 17.42 9.40 -9.16
CA GLU A 72 18.81 8.97 -8.95
C GLU A 72 18.92 8.14 -7.65
N GLU A 73 20.03 7.42 -7.47
CA GLU A 73 20.26 6.44 -6.39
C GLU A 73 19.70 6.90 -5.03
N ASP A 74 18.79 6.12 -4.44
CA ASP A 74 18.12 6.48 -3.18
C ASP A 74 19.17 6.59 -2.03
N PRO A 75 19.36 7.79 -1.44
CA PRO A 75 20.35 8.02 -0.38
C PRO A 75 20.17 7.11 0.85
N ARG A 76 18.95 6.58 1.07
CA ARG A 76 18.68 5.60 2.12
C ARG A 76 19.49 4.32 1.92
N TYR A 77 19.60 3.85 0.67
CA TYR A 77 20.32 2.62 0.34
C TYR A 77 21.83 2.80 0.38
N ALA A 78 22.34 3.98 0.06
CA ALA A 78 23.75 4.31 0.25
C ALA A 78 24.14 4.21 1.74
N ARG A 79 23.31 4.75 2.64
CA ARG A 79 23.50 4.64 4.09
C ARG A 79 23.41 3.20 4.58
N LEU A 80 22.40 2.43 4.16
CA LEU A 80 22.27 1.01 4.52
C LEU A 80 23.45 0.18 4.03
N ARG A 81 24.02 0.51 2.86
CA ARG A 81 25.22 -0.16 2.34
C ARG A 81 26.42 0.01 3.25
N GLN A 82 26.59 1.19 3.84
CA GLN A 82 27.65 1.45 4.81
C GLN A 82 27.37 0.75 6.15
N GLU A 83 26.15 0.87 6.69
CA GLU A 83 25.77 0.28 7.98
C GLU A 83 25.77 -1.26 7.99
N TRP A 84 25.51 -1.89 6.84
CA TRP A 84 25.43 -3.35 6.71
C TRP A 84 26.67 -3.98 6.08
N ALA A 85 27.72 -3.20 5.81
CA ALA A 85 28.98 -3.74 5.35
C ALA A 85 29.60 -4.69 6.40
N PRO A 86 30.24 -5.80 5.97
CA PRO A 86 30.43 -6.27 4.60
C PRO A 86 29.24 -7.11 4.06
N HIS A 87 28.24 -7.43 4.88
CA HIS A 87 27.15 -8.37 4.57
C HIS A 87 25.92 -7.72 3.94
N PHE A 88 26.08 -6.61 3.22
CA PHE A 88 24.95 -5.81 2.71
C PHE A 88 24.00 -6.65 1.84
N GLN A 89 24.52 -7.46 0.92
CA GLN A 89 23.70 -8.21 -0.04
C GLN A 89 22.90 -9.34 0.62
N SER A 90 23.46 -10.07 1.57
CA SER A 90 22.74 -11.12 2.29
C SER A 90 21.69 -10.52 3.23
N ARG A 91 22.01 -9.43 3.94
CA ARG A 91 21.03 -8.70 4.77
C ARG A 91 19.89 -8.12 3.93
N MET A 92 20.21 -7.56 2.76
CA MET A 92 19.21 -7.03 1.82
C MET A 92 18.32 -8.15 1.28
N PHE A 93 18.88 -9.31 0.93
CA PHE A 93 18.08 -10.46 0.52
C PHE A 93 17.12 -10.90 1.64
N SER A 94 17.62 -11.09 2.87
CA SER A 94 16.78 -11.45 4.02
C SER A 94 15.68 -10.42 4.30
N PHE A 95 16.00 -9.12 4.18
CA PHE A 95 15.02 -8.04 4.31
C PHE A 95 13.91 -8.13 3.24
N LEU A 96 14.26 -8.40 1.98
CA LEU A 96 13.28 -8.58 0.91
C LEU A 96 12.48 -9.88 1.07
N MET A 97 13.05 -10.94 1.64
CA MET A 97 12.30 -12.15 1.97
C MET A 97 11.32 -11.93 3.11
N LEU A 98 11.67 -11.11 4.10
CA LEU A 98 10.74 -10.69 5.15
C LEU A 98 9.55 -9.92 4.55
N GLN A 99 9.81 -9.04 3.57
CA GLN A 99 8.74 -8.37 2.81
C GLN A 99 7.88 -9.37 2.01
N ALA A 100 8.46 -10.45 1.49
CA ALA A 100 7.69 -11.52 0.85
C ALA A 100 6.75 -12.22 1.84
N GLY A 101 7.22 -12.49 3.06
CA GLY A 101 6.38 -13.03 4.14
C GLY A 101 5.25 -12.08 4.54
N ALA A 102 5.54 -10.77 4.62
CA ALA A 102 4.53 -9.74 4.84
C ALA A 102 3.47 -9.71 3.73
N ALA A 103 3.88 -9.84 2.46
CA ALA A 103 2.94 -9.96 1.34
C ALA A 103 2.09 -11.23 1.45
N ALA A 104 2.69 -12.38 1.77
CA ALA A 104 1.95 -13.63 1.96
C ALA A 104 0.89 -13.53 3.06
N PHE A 105 1.21 -12.83 4.16
CA PHE A 105 0.25 -12.54 5.23
C PHE A 105 -0.93 -11.69 4.73
N LEU A 106 -0.68 -10.67 3.91
CA LEU A 106 -1.73 -9.84 3.31
C LEU A 106 -2.60 -10.63 2.31
N VAL A 107 -1.98 -11.53 1.54
CA VAL A 107 -2.67 -12.43 0.61
C VAL A 107 -3.72 -13.28 1.30
N LEU A 108 -3.54 -13.62 2.59
CA LEU A 108 -4.56 -14.34 3.37
C LEU A 108 -5.90 -13.62 3.38
N SER A 109 -5.91 -12.28 3.51
CA SER A 109 -7.15 -11.48 3.53
C SER A 109 -7.89 -11.55 2.20
N ILE A 110 -7.14 -11.58 1.09
CA ILE A 110 -7.68 -11.71 -0.26
C ILE A 110 -8.21 -13.14 -0.48
N LEU A 111 -7.47 -14.16 -0.02
CA LEU A 111 -7.88 -15.56 -0.12
C LEU A 111 -9.21 -15.81 0.58
N VAL A 112 -9.34 -15.44 1.86
CA VAL A 112 -10.58 -15.72 2.61
C VAL A 112 -11.78 -14.91 2.09
N ALA A 113 -11.53 -13.73 1.49
CA ALA A 113 -12.53 -12.94 0.79
C ALA A 113 -13.00 -13.64 -0.50
N ALA A 114 -12.07 -14.06 -1.36
CA ALA A 114 -12.37 -14.74 -2.61
C ALA A 114 -13.06 -16.10 -2.41
N ARG A 115 -12.82 -16.75 -1.27
CA ARG A 115 -13.39 -18.06 -0.91
C ARG A 115 -14.63 -18.00 -0.02
N ASN A 116 -15.20 -16.82 0.19
CA ASN A 116 -16.49 -16.71 0.87
C ASN A 116 -17.53 -17.58 0.10
N PRO A 117 -18.21 -18.54 0.76
CA PRO A 117 -19.09 -19.50 0.12
C PRO A 117 -20.48 -18.96 -0.22
N ALA A 118 -20.79 -17.70 0.12
CA ALA A 118 -22.10 -17.10 -0.18
C ALA A 118 -22.46 -17.21 -1.68
N PRO A 119 -23.70 -17.60 -2.03
CA PRO A 119 -24.06 -17.84 -3.43
C PRO A 119 -24.07 -16.52 -4.23
N GLY A 120 -23.44 -16.54 -5.41
CA GLY A 120 -23.42 -15.40 -6.32
C GLY A 120 -22.74 -14.14 -5.74
N LEU A 121 -23.02 -12.99 -6.34
CA LEU A 121 -22.61 -11.68 -5.82
C LEU A 121 -23.70 -11.10 -4.91
N THR A 122 -23.27 -10.53 -3.80
CA THR A 122 -24.12 -9.97 -2.75
C THR A 122 -24.01 -8.44 -2.70
N VAL A 123 -24.90 -7.80 -1.94
CA VAL A 123 -24.77 -6.35 -1.64
C VAL A 123 -23.46 -6.03 -0.92
N GLN A 124 -22.98 -6.98 -0.11
CA GLN A 124 -21.71 -6.89 0.60
C GLN A 124 -20.51 -6.88 -0.37
N ASP A 125 -20.55 -7.70 -1.42
CA ASP A 125 -19.54 -7.68 -2.51
C ASP A 125 -19.53 -6.34 -3.24
N ALA A 126 -20.70 -5.76 -3.50
CA ALA A 126 -20.83 -4.44 -4.13
C ALA A 126 -20.30 -3.31 -3.23
N LEU A 127 -20.59 -3.35 -1.92
CA LEU A 127 -20.07 -2.40 -0.94
C LEU A 127 -18.54 -2.48 -0.84
N ALA A 128 -17.99 -3.69 -0.82
CA ALA A 128 -16.54 -3.89 -0.77
C ALA A 128 -15.86 -3.35 -2.05
N ALA A 129 -16.43 -3.62 -3.22
CA ALA A 129 -15.95 -3.07 -4.48
C ALA A 129 -16.02 -1.53 -4.50
N LEU A 130 -17.10 -0.95 -3.98
CA LEU A 130 -17.24 0.51 -3.83
C LEU A 130 -16.16 1.10 -2.92
N VAL A 131 -15.93 0.49 -1.74
CA VAL A 131 -14.89 0.95 -0.80
C VAL A 131 -13.51 0.92 -1.45
N LEU A 132 -13.16 -0.16 -2.14
CA LEU A 132 -11.88 -0.24 -2.86
C LEU A 132 -11.80 0.75 -4.02
N GLY A 133 -12.89 0.97 -4.75
CA GLY A 133 -12.96 1.98 -5.82
C GLY A 133 -12.72 3.39 -5.28
N VAL A 134 -13.37 3.76 -4.18
CA VAL A 134 -13.15 5.04 -3.48
C VAL A 134 -11.71 5.16 -3.01
N ALA A 135 -11.14 4.09 -2.46
CA ALA A 135 -9.74 4.05 -2.04
C ALA A 135 -8.77 4.30 -3.20
N LEU A 136 -8.93 3.60 -4.33
CA LEU A 136 -8.07 3.79 -5.50
C LEU A 136 -8.16 5.21 -6.05
N ILE A 137 -9.37 5.77 -6.17
CA ILE A 137 -9.56 7.14 -6.65
C ILE A 137 -8.95 8.14 -5.66
N GLY A 138 -9.24 8.00 -4.36
CA GLY A 138 -8.78 8.91 -3.32
C GLY A 138 -7.26 8.95 -3.18
N GLU A 139 -6.63 7.78 -3.19
CA GLU A 139 -5.17 7.67 -3.18
C GLU A 139 -4.59 8.29 -4.47
N GLY A 140 -5.22 8.05 -5.63
CA GLY A 140 -4.77 8.59 -6.92
C GLY A 140 -4.83 10.11 -6.97
N LEU A 141 -5.90 10.68 -6.42
CA LEU A 141 -6.07 12.11 -6.27
C LEU A 141 -5.03 12.70 -5.32
N ALA A 142 -4.76 12.06 -4.17
CA ALA A 142 -3.75 12.50 -3.22
C ALA A 142 -2.34 12.51 -3.85
N ASP A 143 -1.97 11.45 -4.56
CA ASP A 143 -0.69 11.35 -5.27
C ASP A 143 -0.58 12.40 -6.39
N HIS A 144 -1.66 12.62 -7.15
CA HIS A 144 -1.70 13.64 -8.21
C HIS A 144 -1.53 15.05 -7.64
N GLN A 145 -2.23 15.38 -6.55
CA GLN A 145 -2.08 16.66 -5.85
C GLN A 145 -0.64 16.89 -5.39
N LEU A 146 -0.01 15.86 -4.79
CA LEU A 146 1.37 15.95 -4.34
C LEU A 146 2.36 16.08 -5.50
N LYS A 147 2.14 15.33 -6.60
CA LYS A 147 2.97 15.42 -7.81
C LYS A 147 2.90 16.81 -8.42
N ARG A 148 1.69 17.37 -8.56
CA ARG A 148 1.48 18.73 -9.08
C ARG A 148 2.17 19.77 -8.20
N PHE A 149 2.04 19.65 -6.88
CA PHE A 149 2.71 20.54 -5.92
C PHE A 149 4.24 20.52 -6.06
N LYS A 150 4.83 19.31 -6.20
CA LYS A 150 6.28 19.13 -6.34
C LYS A 150 6.84 19.59 -7.69
N ALA A 151 6.02 19.64 -8.73
CA ALA A 151 6.45 20.03 -10.07
C ALA A 151 6.79 21.53 -10.16
N ASP A 152 6.22 22.35 -9.27
CA ASP A 152 6.51 23.79 -9.20
C ASP A 152 7.79 24.06 -8.37
N PRO A 153 8.85 24.63 -8.99
CA PRO A 153 10.10 24.95 -8.29
C PRO A 153 9.91 25.90 -7.09
N ALA A 154 8.88 26.74 -7.09
CA ALA A 154 8.57 27.65 -5.98
C ALA A 154 8.17 26.92 -4.69
N ASN A 155 7.90 25.61 -4.77
CA ASN A 155 7.45 24.80 -3.63
C ASN A 155 8.58 23.96 -3.00
N ARG A 156 9.83 24.05 -3.45
CA ARG A 156 10.94 23.21 -2.95
C ARG A 156 11.10 23.23 -1.42
N SER A 157 10.89 24.39 -0.79
CA SER A 157 10.98 24.61 0.66
C SER A 157 9.63 24.53 1.39
N LYS A 158 8.53 24.34 0.68
CA LYS A 158 7.16 24.34 1.22
C LYS A 158 6.66 22.92 1.50
N VAL A 159 5.54 22.84 2.23
CA VAL A 159 4.82 21.59 2.51
C VAL A 159 3.48 21.63 1.78
N CYS A 160 3.08 20.51 1.17
CA CYS A 160 1.79 20.43 0.49
C CYS A 160 0.68 20.43 1.54
N ASP A 161 -0.18 21.43 1.50
CA ASP A 161 -1.26 21.67 2.47
C ASP A 161 -2.60 21.96 1.76
N THR A 162 -2.78 21.47 0.54
CA THR A 162 -3.96 21.74 -0.30
C THR A 162 -4.73 20.46 -0.64
N GLY A 163 -6.04 20.59 -0.88
CA GLY A 163 -6.88 19.45 -1.23
C GLY A 163 -6.94 18.42 -0.11
N LEU A 164 -6.71 17.14 -0.42
CA LEU A 164 -6.72 16.07 0.59
C LEU A 164 -5.60 16.23 1.62
N TRP A 165 -4.51 16.89 1.25
CA TRP A 165 -3.38 17.17 2.13
C TRP A 165 -3.70 18.23 3.19
N SER A 166 -4.80 18.99 3.07
CA SER A 166 -5.24 19.88 4.15
C SER A 166 -6.08 19.14 5.21
N TRP A 167 -6.59 17.96 4.88
CA TRP A 167 -7.44 17.15 5.77
C TRP A 167 -6.66 16.07 6.52
N SER A 168 -5.60 15.55 5.90
CA SER A 168 -4.69 14.57 6.49
C SER A 168 -3.28 14.86 6.03
N ARG A 169 -2.28 14.58 6.89
CA ARG A 169 -0.86 14.64 6.53
C ARG A 169 -0.42 13.52 5.62
N HIS A 170 -1.17 12.42 5.59
CA HIS A 170 -0.88 11.24 4.78
C HIS A 170 -2.17 10.69 4.17
N PRO A 171 -2.89 11.47 3.33
CA PRO A 171 -4.18 11.06 2.78
C PRO A 171 -4.06 9.84 1.86
N ASN A 172 -2.97 9.72 1.12
CA ASN A 172 -2.68 8.54 0.31
C ASN A 172 -2.54 7.28 1.17
N TYR A 173 -1.89 7.35 2.33
CA TYR A 173 -1.79 6.21 3.26
C TYR A 173 -3.14 5.84 3.89
N PHE A 174 -4.00 6.83 4.15
CA PHE A 174 -5.36 6.56 4.60
C PHE A 174 -6.15 5.80 3.54
N PHE A 175 -6.09 6.23 2.27
CA PHE A 175 -6.80 5.55 1.20
C PHE A 175 -6.23 4.17 0.88
N GLU A 176 -4.91 3.99 0.97
CA GLU A 176 -4.30 2.66 0.92
C GLU A 176 -4.91 1.74 1.99
N TRP A 177 -4.92 2.17 3.26
CA TRP A 177 -5.55 1.42 4.35
C TRP A 177 -7.06 1.18 4.12
N LEU A 178 -7.80 2.17 3.64
CA LEU A 178 -9.22 2.06 3.33
C LEU A 178 -9.48 0.98 2.27
N GLY A 179 -8.60 0.86 1.27
CA GLY A 179 -8.66 -0.21 0.28
C GLY A 179 -8.55 -1.59 0.93
N TRP A 180 -7.66 -1.74 1.92
CA TRP A 180 -7.56 -2.99 2.67
C TRP A 180 -8.78 -3.29 3.55
N CYS A 181 -9.56 -2.29 3.95
CA CYS A 181 -10.84 -2.49 4.63
C CYS A 181 -11.91 -3.12 3.73
N ALA A 182 -11.75 -3.12 2.41
CA ALA A 182 -12.67 -3.82 1.50
C ALA A 182 -12.63 -5.35 1.68
N TRP A 183 -11.48 -5.94 2.03
CA TRP A 183 -11.35 -7.40 2.16
C TRP A 183 -12.16 -8.01 3.29
N PRO A 184 -12.17 -7.44 4.52
CA PRO A 184 -13.11 -7.86 5.55
C PRO A 184 -14.57 -7.72 5.12
N ILE A 185 -14.91 -6.68 4.36
CA ILE A 185 -16.25 -6.50 3.82
C ILE A 185 -16.56 -7.64 2.85
N PHE A 186 -15.65 -8.09 1.98
CA PHE A 186 -15.89 -9.29 1.17
C PHE A 186 -16.03 -10.58 2.00
N ALA A 187 -15.23 -10.71 3.06
CA ALA A 187 -14.99 -12.00 3.70
C ALA A 187 -15.92 -12.31 4.87
N ILE A 188 -16.30 -11.34 5.70
CA ILE A 188 -16.97 -11.63 6.97
C ILE A 188 -18.42 -12.03 6.73
N ASP A 189 -18.76 -13.26 7.10
CA ASP A 189 -20.14 -13.72 7.16
C ASP A 189 -20.65 -13.65 8.61
N LEU A 190 -21.61 -12.76 8.86
CA LEU A 190 -22.22 -12.59 10.18
C LEU A 190 -23.18 -13.72 10.56
N SER A 191 -23.62 -14.54 9.60
CA SER A 191 -24.44 -15.72 9.89
C SER A 191 -23.64 -16.89 10.49
N GLY A 192 -22.30 -16.83 10.41
CA GLY A 192 -21.40 -17.83 10.96
C GLY A 192 -21.08 -19.00 10.03
N GLY A 193 -21.59 -19.01 8.80
CA GLY A 193 -21.28 -20.04 7.78
C GLY A 193 -19.84 -19.98 7.25
N TRP A 194 -19.15 -18.85 7.44
CA TRP A 194 -17.75 -18.67 7.04
C TRP A 194 -16.88 -18.02 8.13
N PRO A 195 -16.50 -18.76 9.19
CA PRO A 195 -15.73 -18.21 10.31
C PRO A 195 -14.32 -17.75 9.90
N TRP A 196 -13.74 -18.34 8.85
CA TRP A 196 -12.45 -17.92 8.30
C TRP A 196 -12.46 -16.48 7.76
N GLY A 197 -13.63 -15.94 7.44
CA GLY A 197 -13.78 -14.57 6.95
C GLY A 197 -13.22 -13.51 7.90
N TRP A 198 -13.26 -13.76 9.21
CA TRP A 198 -12.68 -12.87 10.22
C TRP A 198 -11.17 -12.68 10.09
N LEU A 199 -10.46 -13.65 9.49
CA LEU A 199 -9.02 -13.52 9.21
C LEU A 199 -8.72 -12.36 8.25
N ALA A 200 -9.69 -11.89 7.45
CA ALA A 200 -9.49 -10.74 6.57
C ALA A 200 -9.23 -9.43 7.32
N LEU A 201 -9.59 -9.33 8.61
CA LEU A 201 -9.24 -8.17 9.44
C LEU A 201 -7.74 -8.01 9.65
N SER A 202 -6.97 -9.08 9.47
CA SER A 202 -5.51 -9.05 9.55
C SER A 202 -4.89 -8.08 8.55
N GLY A 203 -5.45 -7.99 7.33
CA GLY A 203 -4.97 -7.11 6.27
C GLY A 203 -4.95 -5.63 6.67
N PRO A 204 -6.11 -4.99 6.91
CA PRO A 204 -6.17 -3.59 7.30
C PRO A 204 -5.48 -3.32 8.65
N ALA A 205 -5.50 -4.26 9.60
CA ALA A 205 -4.76 -4.11 10.86
C ALA A 205 -3.23 -4.04 10.61
N TYR A 206 -2.70 -4.92 9.77
CA TYR A 206 -1.29 -4.97 9.43
C TYR A 206 -0.84 -3.75 8.63
N ILE A 207 -1.63 -3.35 7.62
CA ILE A 207 -1.34 -2.15 6.82
C ILE A 207 -1.39 -0.88 7.68
N TYR A 208 -2.40 -0.75 8.55
CA TYR A 208 -2.48 0.38 9.48
C TYR A 208 -1.23 0.46 10.36
N TRP A 209 -0.82 -0.66 10.96
CA TRP A 209 0.38 -0.73 11.79
C TRP A 209 1.65 -0.39 11.01
N LEU A 210 1.84 -0.98 9.82
CA LEU A 210 2.99 -0.69 8.97
C LEU A 210 3.09 0.79 8.60
N LEU A 211 1.98 1.38 8.14
CA LEU A 211 1.94 2.76 7.68
C LEU A 211 2.07 3.75 8.84
N THR A 212 1.45 3.49 10.00
CA THR A 212 1.44 4.47 11.10
C THR A 212 2.60 4.32 12.07
N ARG A 213 3.20 3.12 12.20
CA ARG A 213 4.21 2.82 13.24
C ARG A 213 5.58 2.39 12.73
N VAL A 214 5.69 1.85 11.52
CA VAL A 214 6.95 1.23 11.05
C VAL A 214 7.62 2.06 9.96
N SER A 215 7.03 2.11 8.76
CA SER A 215 7.72 2.60 7.57
C SER A 215 7.10 3.86 6.96
N GLY A 216 5.80 4.07 7.11
CA GLY A 216 5.09 5.19 6.49
C GLY A 216 5.33 6.52 7.22
N VAL A 217 4.38 6.88 8.07
CA VAL A 217 4.32 8.14 8.82
C VAL A 217 5.62 8.46 9.57
N PRO A 218 6.21 7.55 10.39
CA PRO A 218 7.35 7.93 11.23
C PRO A 218 8.59 8.34 10.43
N LEU A 219 8.93 7.58 9.39
CA LEU A 219 10.10 7.86 8.56
C LEU A 219 9.92 9.15 7.75
N LEU A 220 8.72 9.34 7.18
CA LEU A 220 8.43 10.51 6.35
C LEU A 220 8.38 11.79 7.19
N GLU A 221 7.71 11.77 8.34
CA GLU A 221 7.66 12.94 9.22
C GLU A 221 9.04 13.27 9.81
N ALA A 222 9.84 12.26 10.17
CA ALA A 222 11.22 12.50 10.62
C ALA A 222 12.08 13.16 9.53
N HIS A 223 11.87 12.81 8.26
CA HIS A 223 12.53 13.49 7.14
C HIS A 223 12.00 14.93 6.96
N MET A 224 10.68 15.14 7.06
CA MET A 224 10.07 16.47 6.94
C MET A 224 10.50 17.42 8.06
N ARG A 225 10.62 16.94 9.30
CA ARG A 225 11.15 17.71 10.44
C ARG A 225 12.59 18.15 10.23
N ARG A 226 13.42 17.32 9.59
CA ARG A 226 14.82 17.66 9.29
C ARG A 226 14.96 18.60 8.10
N SER A 227 14.21 18.37 7.03
CA SER A 227 14.32 19.13 5.77
C SER A 227 13.58 20.47 5.80
N ARG A 228 12.45 20.57 6.54
CA ARG A 228 11.55 21.74 6.54
C ARG A 228 10.97 22.02 7.94
N PRO A 229 11.81 22.26 8.98
CA PRO A 229 11.38 22.25 10.38
C PRO A 229 10.23 23.20 10.69
N ARG A 230 10.34 24.48 10.29
CA ARG A 230 9.31 25.50 10.57
C ARG A 230 8.02 25.26 9.81
N ALA A 231 8.11 25.06 8.50
CA ALA A 231 6.94 24.85 7.64
C ALA A 231 6.18 23.57 8.03
N PHE A 232 6.90 22.49 8.34
CA PHE A 232 6.29 21.25 8.79
C PHE A 232 5.67 21.37 10.18
N ALA A 233 6.27 22.10 11.12
CA ALA A 233 5.69 22.32 12.45
C ALA A 233 4.33 23.03 12.37
N VAL A 234 4.24 24.10 11.58
CA VAL A 234 2.97 24.84 11.36
C VAL A 234 1.92 23.92 10.73
N TYR A 235 2.29 23.20 9.66
CA TYR A 235 1.39 22.26 9.01
C TYR A 235 0.93 21.12 9.94
N ALA A 236 1.83 20.60 10.77
CA ALA A 236 1.57 19.51 11.70
C ALA A 236 0.69 19.91 12.88
N ALA A 237 0.68 21.19 13.28
CA ALA A 237 -0.18 21.67 14.35
C ALA A 237 -1.67 21.66 13.96
N ARG A 238 -1.97 22.00 12.69
CA ARG A 238 -3.35 22.12 12.19
C ARG A 238 -3.93 20.89 11.51
N THR A 239 -3.07 20.01 11.00
CA THR A 239 -3.51 18.89 10.12
C THR A 239 -3.44 17.55 10.83
N SER A 240 -4.52 16.78 10.76
CA SER A 240 -4.60 15.41 11.29
C SER A 240 -3.56 14.50 10.66
N VAL A 241 -3.01 13.55 11.42
CA VAL A 241 -1.92 12.70 10.93
C VAL A 241 -2.39 11.74 9.83
N PHE A 242 -3.45 10.97 10.11
CA PHE A 242 -3.84 9.83 9.28
C PHE A 242 -5.30 9.94 8.85
N PHE A 243 -6.24 9.92 9.81
CA PHE A 243 -7.66 10.06 9.52
C PHE A 243 -7.99 11.48 9.05
N PRO A 244 -8.64 11.66 7.89
CA PRO A 244 -9.04 12.97 7.38
C PRO A 244 -9.94 13.71 8.39
N ARG A 245 -9.59 14.95 8.73
CA ARG A 245 -10.38 15.84 9.59
C ARG A 245 -10.27 17.27 9.05
N PRO A 246 -11.29 18.13 9.26
CA PRO A 246 -11.15 19.54 8.97
C PRO A 246 -9.89 20.12 9.64
N PRO A 247 -9.09 20.95 8.94
CA PRO A 247 -7.92 21.57 9.53
C PRO A 247 -8.32 22.47 10.70
N ARG A 248 -7.48 22.51 11.74
CA ARG A 248 -7.65 23.43 12.87
C ARG A 248 -7.15 24.82 12.50
N ASP A 249 -7.80 25.84 13.03
CA ASP A 249 -7.36 27.23 12.90
C ASP A 249 -6.05 27.49 13.65
#